data_AF-A0A7I5E782-F1
#
_entry.id   AF-A0A7I5E782-F1
#
_cell.length_a   1.000
_cell.length_b   1.000
_cell.length_c   1.000
_cell.angle_alpha   90.00
_cell.angle_beta   90.00
_cell.angle_gamma   90.00
#
_symmetry.space_group_name_H-M   'P 1'
#
loop_
_entity.id
_entity.type
_entity.pdbx_description
1 polymer ?
#
loop_
_entity_poly.entity_id
_entity_poly.type
_entity_poly.pdbx_seq_one_letter_code
_entity_poly.pdbx_strand_id
1 'polypeptide(L)'
;MSYKLTTPKRRLTYYSVKLETLITRFKAKGSETVKLPDAEEGISHVTARGKLQRLEEGVGAVETTTSKIEEKLKDYAEAMDSLAEPSPKDVEDSERYSSRVEDAMSMAFDYALQLQARIRAFDRCAQASQNTLARADTKRVENEPLPSNPAPKSLNLPTLPVPMFLLDIGTMSNRNMGTSAMG
;
A
#
# COMPACT_ATOMS: atom_id res chain seq x y z
N MET A 1 -14.53 -43.18 22.87
CA MET A 1 -13.38 -42.82 21.99
C MET A 1 -13.29 -41.30 21.72
N SER A 2 -13.58 -40.42 22.68
CA SER A 2 -13.82 -38.98 22.43
C SER A 2 -12.55 -38.10 22.40
N TYR A 3 -11.39 -38.61 22.81
CA TYR A 3 -10.17 -37.80 22.99
C TYR A 3 -9.32 -37.60 21.72
N LYS A 4 -9.60 -38.34 20.63
CA LYS A 4 -8.80 -38.27 19.40
C LYS A 4 -8.92 -36.92 18.69
N LEU A 5 -10.13 -36.33 18.67
CA LEU A 5 -10.39 -35.06 18.02
C LEU A 5 -10.28 -33.84 18.94
N THR A 6 -10.35 -34.02 20.26
CA THR A 6 -10.39 -32.88 21.20
C THR A 6 -9.12 -32.05 21.17
N THR A 7 -7.96 -32.70 21.07
CA THR A 7 -6.67 -32.00 21.07
C THR A 7 -6.41 -31.25 19.76
N PRO A 8 -6.54 -31.87 18.57
CA PRO A 8 -6.45 -31.15 17.29
C PRO A 8 -7.45 -29.99 17.20
N LYS A 9 -8.72 -30.22 17.55
CA LYS A 9 -9.78 -29.20 17.57
C LYS A 9 -9.43 -27.99 18.43
N ARG A 10 -8.94 -28.23 19.66
CA ARG A 10 -8.51 -27.16 20.58
C ARG A 10 -7.34 -26.36 20.01
N ARG A 11 -6.36 -27.03 19.40
CA ARG A 11 -5.18 -26.37 18.81
C ARG A 11 -5.57 -25.53 17.60
N LEU A 12 -6.38 -26.06 16.70
CA LEU A 12 -6.89 -25.35 15.52
C LEU A 12 -7.62 -24.07 15.96
N THR A 13 -8.57 -24.20 16.89
CA THR A 13 -9.30 -23.07 17.47
C THR A 13 -8.38 -22.00 18.05
N TYR A 14 -7.37 -22.42 18.82
CA TYR A 14 -6.41 -21.50 19.43
C TYR A 14 -5.66 -20.68 18.37
N TYR A 15 -5.19 -21.31 17.30
CA TYR A 15 -4.43 -20.60 16.26
C TYR A 15 -5.32 -19.72 15.39
N SER A 16 -6.55 -20.12 15.07
CA SER A 16 -7.52 -19.25 14.37
C SER A 16 -7.81 -17.98 15.17
N VAL A 17 -8.12 -18.12 16.47
CA VAL A 17 -8.36 -16.96 17.35
C VAL A 17 -7.11 -16.10 17.49
N LYS A 18 -5.92 -16.71 17.55
CA LYS A 18 -4.66 -15.98 17.59
C LYS A 18 -4.43 -15.14 16.32
N LEU A 19 -4.77 -15.68 15.15
CA LEU A 19 -4.67 -14.98 13.87
C LEU A 19 -5.63 -13.77 13.82
N GLU A 20 -6.89 -13.98 14.19
CA GLU A 20 -7.90 -12.91 14.28
C GLU A 20 -7.45 -11.79 15.25
N THR A 21 -6.92 -12.17 16.41
CA THR A 21 -6.40 -11.23 17.42
C THR A 21 -5.20 -10.46 16.90
N LEU A 22 -4.29 -11.13 16.20
CA LEU A 22 -3.11 -10.52 15.60
C LEU A 22 -3.52 -9.45 14.58
N ILE A 23 -4.41 -9.81 13.65
CA ILE A 23 -4.92 -8.87 12.63
C ILE A 23 -5.60 -7.67 13.30
N THR A 24 -6.47 -7.92 14.28
CA THR A 24 -7.16 -6.86 15.03
C THR A 24 -6.17 -5.93 15.74
N ARG A 25 -5.11 -6.49 16.33
CA ARG A 25 -4.06 -5.70 17.00
C ARG A 25 -3.26 -4.86 16.02
N PHE A 26 -2.94 -5.37 14.84
CA PHE A 26 -2.21 -4.59 13.83
C PHE A 26 -3.07 -3.46 13.26
N LYS A 27 -4.36 -3.72 13.02
CA LYS A 27 -5.38 -2.72 12.65
C LYS A 27 -5.51 -1.62 13.71
N ALA A 28 -5.68 -2.00 14.98
CA ALA A 28 -5.85 -1.06 16.09
C ALA A 28 -4.62 -0.17 16.32
N LYS A 29 -3.41 -0.67 16.02
CA LYS A 29 -2.17 0.12 16.13
C LYS A 29 -2.02 1.17 15.01
N GLY A 30 -2.93 1.24 14.04
CA GLY A 30 -2.84 2.19 12.94
C GLY A 30 -1.63 1.92 12.04
N SER A 31 -1.13 0.67 11.99
CA SER A 31 -0.03 0.29 11.10
C SER A 31 -0.42 0.51 9.63
N GLU A 32 -1.72 0.49 9.34
CA GLU A 32 -2.35 0.83 8.06
C GLU A 32 -2.70 2.32 7.89
N THR A 33 -2.47 3.21 8.84
CA THR A 33 -2.80 4.64 8.63
C THR A 33 -1.56 5.50 8.55
N VAL A 34 -0.40 4.87 8.41
CA VAL A 34 0.85 5.57 8.13
C VAL A 34 0.72 6.27 6.78
N LYS A 35 0.59 7.59 6.82
CA LYS A 35 0.74 8.46 5.65
C LYS A 35 2.11 8.19 5.03
N LEU A 36 2.14 7.95 3.72
CA LEU A 36 3.39 7.99 2.97
C LEU A 36 4.07 9.33 3.28
N PRO A 37 5.40 9.36 3.47
CA PRO A 37 6.11 10.63 3.58
C PRO A 37 5.80 11.43 2.33
N ASP A 38 5.05 12.52 2.51
CA ASP A 38 4.87 13.50 1.46
C ASP A 38 6.24 14.12 1.16
N ALA A 39 6.50 14.53 -0.08
CA ALA A 39 7.79 15.13 -0.44
C ALA A 39 8.11 16.40 0.38
N GLU A 40 7.08 16.99 0.99
CA GLU A 40 7.11 18.21 1.81
C GLU A 40 7.17 17.93 3.32
N GLU A 41 6.74 16.75 3.79
CA GLU A 41 6.62 16.46 5.23
C GLU A 41 7.84 15.65 5.70
N GLY A 42 8.75 16.34 6.39
CA GLY A 42 10.04 15.84 6.88
C GLY A 42 9.94 14.71 7.92
N ILE A 43 9.36 13.57 7.55
CA ILE A 43 9.44 12.35 8.33
C ILE A 43 10.90 11.91 8.30
N SER A 44 11.56 11.92 9.46
CA SER A 44 12.92 11.40 9.61
C SER A 44 13.03 10.01 8.98
N HIS A 45 14.06 9.81 8.16
CA HIS A 45 14.36 8.54 7.49
C HIS A 45 14.38 7.35 8.48
N VAL A 46 14.79 7.59 9.73
CA VAL A 46 14.77 6.60 10.82
C VAL A 46 13.35 6.16 11.16
N THR A 47 12.41 7.10 11.23
CA THR A 47 11.00 6.84 11.52
C THR A 47 10.32 6.10 10.36
N ALA A 48 10.65 6.44 9.11
CA ALA A 48 10.13 5.73 7.94
C ALA A 48 10.61 4.27 7.90
N ARG A 49 11.91 4.05 8.11
CA ARG A 49 12.51 2.70 8.17
C ARG A 49 11.91 1.86 9.30
N GLY A 50 11.73 2.43 10.49
CA GLY A 50 11.12 1.72 11.61
C GLY A 50 9.65 1.34 11.38
N LYS A 51 8.92 2.11 10.56
CA LYS A 51 7.55 1.78 10.15
C LYS A 51 7.52 0.67 9.10
N LEU A 52 8.41 0.73 8.12
CA LEU A 52 8.57 -0.33 7.10
C LEU A 52 8.87 -1.67 7.77
N GLN A 53 9.85 -1.71 8.68
CA GLN A 53 10.20 -2.90 9.44
C GLN A 53 9.00 -3.50 10.18
N ARG A 54 8.15 -2.66 10.79
CA ARG A 54 6.93 -3.14 11.49
C ARG A 54 5.90 -3.75 10.53
N LEU A 55 5.82 -3.26 9.30
CA LEU A 55 4.95 -3.84 8.28
C LEU A 55 5.47 -5.21 7.84
N GLU A 56 6.78 -5.34 7.61
CA GLU A 56 7.43 -6.60 7.27
C GLU A 56 7.29 -7.64 8.38
N GLU A 57 7.52 -7.24 9.64
CA GLU A 57 7.27 -8.09 10.81
C GLU A 57 5.80 -8.51 10.91
N GLY A 58 4.87 -7.62 10.54
CA GLY A 58 3.44 -7.92 10.49
C GLY A 58 3.10 -8.97 9.45
N VAL A 59 3.63 -8.85 8.24
CA VAL A 59 3.47 -9.86 7.17
C VAL A 59 4.02 -11.20 7.64
N GLY A 60 5.26 -11.23 8.14
CA GLY A 60 5.88 -12.47 8.61
C GLY A 60 5.11 -13.13 9.77
N ALA A 61 4.54 -12.34 10.67
CA ALA A 61 3.75 -12.86 11.78
C ALA A 61 2.39 -13.43 11.33
N VAL A 62 1.74 -12.80 10.35
CA VAL A 62 0.53 -13.32 9.71
C VAL A 62 0.84 -14.64 9.01
N GLU A 63 1.84 -14.66 8.11
CA GLU A 63 2.25 -15.85 7.35
C GLU A 63 2.62 -17.01 8.27
N THR A 64 3.44 -16.77 9.30
CA THR A 64 3.83 -17.79 10.28
C THR A 64 2.62 -18.38 11.00
N THR A 65 1.62 -17.55 11.32
CA THR A 65 0.43 -18.02 12.02
C THR A 65 -0.47 -18.80 11.07
N THR A 66 -0.63 -18.35 9.82
CA THR A 66 -1.38 -19.05 8.77
C THR A 66 -0.79 -20.43 8.50
N SER A 67 0.53 -20.56 8.31
CA SER A 67 1.17 -21.88 8.10
C SER A 67 0.97 -22.84 9.27
N LYS A 68 0.93 -22.32 10.51
CA LYS A 68 0.60 -23.15 11.69
C LYS A 68 -0.85 -23.61 11.68
N ILE A 69 -1.78 -22.80 11.19
CA ILE A 69 -3.17 -23.22 11.03
C ILE A 69 -3.27 -24.30 9.96
N GLU A 70 -2.59 -24.16 8.82
CA GLU A 70 -2.55 -25.20 7.77
C GLU A 70 -2.04 -26.54 8.32
N GLU A 71 -0.94 -26.50 9.09
CA GLU A 71 -0.40 -27.69 9.75
C GLU A 71 -1.43 -28.32 10.70
N LYS A 72 -2.08 -27.52 11.56
CA LYS A 72 -3.10 -28.05 12.49
C LYS A 72 -4.38 -28.50 11.79
N LEU A 73 -4.73 -27.91 10.66
CA LEU A 73 -5.88 -28.32 9.85
C LEU A 73 -5.60 -29.70 9.24
N LYS A 74 -4.39 -29.91 8.74
CA LYS A 74 -3.93 -31.23 8.27
C LYS A 74 -3.96 -32.26 9.39
N ASP A 75 -3.41 -31.95 10.57
CA ASP A 75 -3.47 -32.84 11.73
C ASP A 75 -4.92 -33.21 12.10
N TYR A 76 -5.84 -32.26 11.97
CA TYR A 76 -7.26 -32.47 12.27
C TYR A 76 -7.94 -33.36 11.21
N ALA A 77 -7.66 -33.13 9.93
CA ALA A 77 -8.16 -33.96 8.83
C ALA A 77 -7.65 -35.40 8.95
N GLU A 78 -6.36 -35.60 9.21
CA GLU A 78 -5.78 -36.94 9.44
C GLU A 78 -6.42 -37.63 10.66
N ALA A 79 -6.70 -36.88 11.73
CA ALA A 79 -7.39 -37.41 12.89
C ALA A 79 -8.85 -37.79 12.59
N MET A 80 -9.53 -37.03 11.73
CA MET A 80 -10.87 -37.33 11.23
C MET A 80 -10.87 -38.60 10.37
N ASP A 81 -9.94 -38.71 9.42
CA ASP A 81 -9.81 -39.88 8.53
C ASP A 81 -9.44 -41.15 9.30
N SER A 82 -8.75 -41.02 10.43
CA SER A 82 -8.40 -42.15 11.31
C SER A 82 -9.59 -42.73 12.11
N LEU A 83 -10.75 -42.07 12.07
CA LEU A 83 -11.97 -42.59 12.68
C LEU A 83 -12.60 -43.63 11.76
N ALA A 84 -12.67 -44.87 12.24
CA ALA A 84 -13.30 -45.96 11.49
C ALA A 84 -14.79 -45.67 11.18
N GLU A 85 -15.50 -45.02 12.11
CA GLU A 85 -16.86 -44.52 11.93
C GLU A 85 -16.98 -43.16 12.67
N PRO A 86 -16.84 -42.02 11.96
CA PRO A 86 -17.10 -40.71 12.55
C PRO A 86 -18.60 -40.56 12.86
N SER A 87 -18.93 -39.99 14.02
CA SER A 87 -20.33 -39.72 14.34
C SER A 87 -20.87 -38.57 13.48
N PRO A 88 -22.19 -38.46 13.25
CA PRO A 88 -22.78 -37.33 12.54
C PRO A 88 -22.37 -35.96 13.13
N LYS A 89 -22.19 -35.91 14.45
CA LYS A 89 -21.71 -34.73 15.16
C LYS A 89 -20.25 -34.40 14.85
N ASP A 90 -19.40 -35.39 14.65
CA ASP A 90 -17.99 -35.16 14.29
C ASP A 90 -17.88 -34.59 12.87
N VAL A 91 -18.74 -35.04 11.95
CA VAL A 91 -18.83 -34.51 10.58
C VAL A 91 -19.35 -33.07 10.57
N GLU A 92 -20.45 -32.79 11.28
CA GLU A 92 -21.01 -31.44 11.42
C GLU A 92 -20.00 -30.48 12.07
N ASP A 93 -19.34 -30.91 13.15
CA ASP A 93 -18.27 -30.14 13.76
C ASP A 93 -17.15 -29.87 12.73
N SER A 94 -16.71 -30.88 11.98
CA SER A 94 -15.64 -30.73 11.00
C SER A 94 -15.95 -29.66 9.95
N GLU A 95 -17.15 -29.69 9.36
CA GLU A 95 -17.59 -28.66 8.40
C GLU A 95 -17.58 -27.26 9.03
N ARG A 96 -18.10 -27.15 10.26
CA ARG A 96 -18.13 -25.88 10.99
C ARG A 96 -16.73 -25.34 11.29
N TYR A 97 -15.79 -26.20 11.68
CA TYR A 97 -14.41 -25.79 11.94
C TYR A 97 -13.66 -25.46 10.66
N SER A 98 -13.88 -26.19 9.57
CA SER A 98 -13.30 -25.88 8.26
C SER A 98 -13.74 -24.50 7.78
N SER A 99 -15.04 -24.23 7.76
CA SER A 99 -15.60 -22.94 7.35
C SER A 99 -15.03 -21.79 8.18
N ARG A 100 -14.95 -21.94 9.51
CA ARG A 100 -14.36 -20.91 10.38
C ARG A 100 -12.88 -20.66 10.08
N VAL A 101 -12.12 -21.71 9.81
CA VAL A 101 -10.69 -21.58 9.49
C VAL A 101 -10.51 -20.90 8.14
N GLU A 102 -11.31 -21.27 7.14
CA GLU A 102 -11.31 -20.66 5.81
C GLU A 102 -11.63 -19.16 5.88
N ASP A 103 -12.61 -18.76 6.68
CA ASP A 103 -12.91 -17.35 6.93
C ASP A 103 -11.71 -16.61 7.54
N ALA A 104 -11.11 -17.19 8.60
CA ALA A 104 -9.95 -16.59 9.26
C ALA A 104 -8.73 -16.48 8.34
N MET A 105 -8.50 -17.50 7.51
CA MET A 105 -7.44 -17.51 6.50
C MET A 105 -7.69 -16.51 5.38
N SER A 106 -8.92 -16.38 4.91
CA SER A 106 -9.31 -15.39 3.89
C SER A 106 -9.07 -13.98 4.40
N MET A 107 -9.50 -13.66 5.62
CA MET A 107 -9.20 -12.37 6.25
C MET A 107 -7.71 -12.10 6.38
N ALA A 108 -6.92 -13.12 6.72
CA ALA A 108 -5.47 -13.00 6.86
C ALA A 108 -4.78 -12.78 5.50
N PHE A 109 -5.26 -13.43 4.46
CA PHE A 109 -4.77 -13.25 3.10
C PHE A 109 -5.01 -11.82 2.60
N ASP A 110 -6.25 -11.34 2.72
CA ASP A 110 -6.61 -9.96 2.38
C ASP A 110 -5.76 -8.95 3.16
N TYR A 111 -5.51 -9.24 4.43
CA TYR A 111 -4.70 -8.39 5.29
C TYR A 111 -3.23 -8.37 4.88
N ALA A 112 -2.64 -9.53 4.62
CA ALA A 112 -1.26 -9.65 4.15
C ALA A 112 -1.07 -8.89 2.82
N LEU A 113 -2.04 -9.01 1.90
CA LEU A 113 -2.02 -8.28 0.63
C LEU A 113 -1.98 -6.76 0.84
N GLN A 114 -2.78 -6.24 1.78
CA GLN A 114 -2.78 -4.81 2.12
C GLN A 114 -1.44 -4.35 2.71
N LEU A 115 -0.84 -5.15 3.59
CA LEU A 115 0.49 -4.85 4.16
C LEU A 115 1.57 -4.86 3.07
N GLN A 116 1.57 -5.86 2.19
CA GLN A 116 2.51 -5.97 1.07
C GLN A 116 2.38 -4.81 0.09
N ALA A 117 1.15 -4.39 -0.24
CA ALA A 117 0.91 -3.23 -1.10
C ALA A 117 1.53 -1.95 -0.50
N ARG A 118 1.47 -1.79 0.82
CA ARG A 118 2.08 -0.64 1.53
C ARG A 118 3.59 -0.69 1.54
N ILE A 119 4.18 -1.84 1.83
CA ILE A 119 5.64 -2.04 1.75
C ILE A 119 6.13 -1.58 0.36
N ARG A 120 5.49 -2.06 -0.71
CA ARG A 120 5.81 -1.66 -2.09
C ARG A 120 5.64 -0.16 -2.34
N ALA A 121 4.63 0.48 -1.75
CA ALA A 121 4.43 1.92 -1.87
C ALA A 121 5.55 2.70 -1.17
N PHE A 122 5.98 2.25 0.02
CA PHE A 122 7.14 2.80 0.72
C PHE A 122 8.43 2.69 -0.09
N ASP A 123 8.69 1.53 -0.69
CA ASP A 123 9.87 1.31 -1.52
C ASP A 123 9.89 2.24 -2.75
N ARG A 124 8.73 2.41 -3.40
CA ARG A 124 8.60 3.33 -4.55
C ARG A 124 8.85 4.79 -4.16
N CYS A 125 8.33 5.23 -3.01
CA CYS A 125 8.61 6.58 -2.50
C CYS A 125 10.08 6.78 -2.17
N ALA A 126 10.73 5.81 -1.53
CA ALA A 126 12.15 5.89 -1.23
C ALA A 126 13.01 6.01 -2.51
N GLN A 127 12.69 5.22 -3.54
CA GLN A 127 13.38 5.28 -4.84
C GLN A 127 13.13 6.60 -5.58
N ALA A 128 11.91 7.13 -5.55
CA ALA A 128 11.58 8.40 -6.18
C ALA A 128 12.42 9.55 -5.61
N SER A 129 12.58 9.61 -4.28
CA SER A 129 13.38 10.63 -3.60
C SER A 129 14.88 10.53 -3.91
N GLN A 130 15.41 9.33 -4.14
CA GLN A 130 16.82 9.12 -4.50
C GLN A 130 17.11 9.61 -5.94
N ASN A 131 16.18 9.38 -6.87
CA ASN A 131 16.33 9.79 -8.26
C ASN A 131 16.31 11.31 -8.46
N THR A 132 15.58 12.06 -7.62
CA THR A 132 15.59 13.53 -7.63
C THR A 132 16.93 14.10 -7.15
N LEU A 133 17.56 13.49 -6.15
CA LEU A 133 18.89 13.89 -5.66
C LEU A 133 19.99 13.59 -6.69
N ALA A 134 19.99 12.41 -7.31
CA ALA A 134 20.97 12.03 -8.32
C ALA A 134 20.91 12.93 -9.59
N ARG A 135 19.72 13.45 -9.93
CA ARG A 135 19.55 14.40 -11.04
C ARG A 135 20.09 15.81 -10.72
N ALA A 136 20.20 16.18 -9.44
CA ALA A 136 20.81 17.44 -9.03
C ALA A 136 22.35 17.39 -9.08
N ASP A 137 22.95 16.22 -8.81
CA ASP A 137 24.41 16.05 -8.74
C ASP A 137 25.10 15.94 -10.10
N THR A 138 24.37 15.70 -11.20
CA THR A 138 24.95 15.63 -12.56
C THR A 138 25.31 16.98 -13.18
N LYS A 139 25.19 18.09 -12.43
CA LYS A 139 25.64 19.44 -12.87
C LYS A 139 26.94 19.93 -12.24
N ARG A 140 27.70 19.09 -11.53
CA ARG A 140 28.88 19.57 -10.79
C ARG A 140 30.14 18.75 -11.04
N VAL A 141 30.66 18.80 -12.27
CA VAL A 141 32.07 18.51 -12.53
C VAL A 141 32.58 19.50 -13.57
N GLU A 142 33.25 20.56 -13.12
CA GLU A 142 34.47 21.09 -13.74
C GLU A 142 35.21 21.95 -12.69
N ASN A 143 36.53 21.73 -12.58
CA ASN A 143 37.44 22.22 -11.55
C ASN A 143 37.93 23.67 -11.79
N GLU A 144 38.60 24.23 -10.77
CA GLU A 144 39.42 25.48 -10.72
C GLU A 144 38.74 26.80 -10.26
N PRO A 145 39.48 27.74 -9.62
CA PRO A 145 39.47 27.99 -8.19
C PRO A 145 38.71 29.27 -7.80
N LEU A 146 38.45 29.44 -6.49
CA LEU A 146 37.71 30.56 -5.89
C LEU A 146 38.25 31.94 -6.34
N PRO A 147 37.37 32.87 -6.73
CA PRO A 147 37.41 34.15 -6.05
C PRO A 147 36.02 34.71 -5.72
N SER A 148 35.95 35.30 -4.52
CA SER A 148 35.10 36.42 -4.08
C SER A 148 33.62 36.44 -4.49
N ASN A 149 32.75 36.29 -3.48
CA ASN A 149 31.37 36.77 -3.36
C ASN A 149 30.62 37.14 -4.66
N PRO A 150 29.61 36.35 -5.09
CA PRO A 150 28.72 36.80 -6.15
C PRO A 150 27.66 37.73 -5.56
N ALA A 151 27.81 39.03 -5.81
CA ALA A 151 26.67 39.94 -5.83
C ALA A 151 25.66 39.46 -6.91
N PRO A 152 24.34 39.54 -6.66
CA PRO A 152 23.35 39.08 -7.63
C PRO A 152 23.41 39.95 -8.89
N LYS A 153 23.90 39.38 -9.99
CA LYS A 153 23.79 40.00 -11.32
C LYS A 153 22.38 39.79 -11.84
N SER A 154 21.71 40.86 -12.26
CA SER A 154 20.39 40.81 -12.88
C SER A 154 20.46 40.01 -14.18
N LEU A 155 19.67 38.94 -14.26
CA LEU A 155 19.49 38.15 -15.46
C LEU A 155 18.52 38.88 -16.39
N ASN A 156 19.04 39.52 -17.42
CA ASN A 156 18.23 39.93 -18.56
C ASN A 156 17.88 38.68 -19.37
N LEU A 157 16.66 38.18 -19.19
CA LEU A 157 16.14 37.05 -19.97
C LEU A 157 15.85 37.52 -21.40
N PRO A 158 16.25 36.77 -22.44
CA PRO A 158 15.84 37.07 -23.80
C PRO A 158 14.32 36.89 -23.93
N THR A 159 13.64 37.91 -24.46
CA THR A 159 12.20 37.84 -24.75
C THR A 159 11.98 36.81 -25.86
N LEU A 160 11.34 35.70 -25.51
CA LEU A 160 10.89 34.74 -26.51
C LEU A 160 9.71 35.34 -27.29
N PRO A 161 9.65 35.20 -28.62
CA PRO A 161 8.53 35.70 -29.40
C PRO A 161 7.26 34.96 -28.99
N VAL A 162 6.24 35.72 -28.58
CA VAL A 162 4.90 35.18 -28.32
C VAL A 162 4.28 34.78 -29.66
N PRO A 163 3.85 33.52 -29.85
CA PRO A 163 3.17 33.12 -31.07
C PRO A 163 1.83 33.88 -31.18
N MET A 164 1.68 34.69 -32.22
CA MET A 164 0.39 35.28 -32.56
C MET A 164 -0.47 34.23 -33.25
N PHE A 165 -1.44 33.66 -32.51
CA PHE A 165 -2.51 32.87 -33.11
C PHE A 165 -3.43 33.81 -33.86
N LEU A 166 -3.32 33.83 -35.18
CA LEU A 166 -4.32 34.45 -36.06
C LEU A 166 -5.59 33.61 -35.98
N LEU A 167 -6.52 34.05 -35.15
CA LEU A 167 -7.90 33.56 -35.13
C LEU A 167 -8.58 34.11 -36.39
N ASP A 168 -8.71 33.28 -37.42
CA ASP A 168 -9.48 33.60 -38.63
C ASP A 168 -10.97 33.55 -38.28
N ILE A 169 -11.52 34.69 -37.84
CA ILE A 169 -12.94 34.83 -37.55
C ILE A 169 -13.66 34.98 -38.89
N GLY A 170 -13.99 33.82 -39.47
CA GLY A 170 -14.81 33.70 -40.67
C GLY A 170 -16.07 34.56 -40.56
N THR A 171 -16.20 35.41 -41.58
CA THR A 171 -17.26 36.40 -41.80
C THR A 171 -18.67 35.84 -41.59
N MET A 172 -19.42 36.38 -40.63
CA MET A 172 -20.88 36.37 -40.65
C MET A 172 -21.42 37.80 -40.76
N SER A 173 -21.70 38.16 -42.01
CA SER A 173 -22.70 39.10 -42.52
C SER A 173 -23.39 40.01 -41.50
N ASN A 174 -22.95 41.27 -41.50
CA ASN A 174 -23.55 42.38 -40.78
C ASN A 174 -24.97 42.65 -41.30
N ARG A 175 -25.97 42.60 -40.41
CA ARG A 175 -27.37 42.93 -40.72
C ARG A 175 -27.52 44.45 -40.55
N ASN A 176 -27.75 45.12 -41.68
CA ASN A 176 -27.86 46.57 -41.85
C ASN A 176 -28.88 47.21 -40.89
N MET A 177 -28.46 48.17 -40.09
CA MET A 177 -29.32 49.05 -39.29
C MET A 177 -28.78 50.48 -39.38
N GLY A 178 -29.54 51.36 -40.02
CA GLY A 178 -29.52 52.80 -39.75
C GLY A 178 -29.04 53.70 -40.89
N THR A 179 -30.00 54.26 -41.63
CA THR A 179 -29.91 55.64 -42.13
C THR A 179 -31.21 56.36 -41.78
N SER A 180 -31.12 57.26 -40.81
CA SER A 180 -32.08 58.32 -40.52
C SER A 180 -31.58 59.59 -41.21
N ALA A 181 -32.42 60.28 -41.99
CA ALA A 181 -32.59 61.73 -41.97
C ALA A 181 -33.46 62.24 -43.14
N MET A 182 -34.53 62.93 -42.76
CA MET A 182 -35.03 64.21 -43.27
C MET A 182 -34.96 64.51 -44.78
N GLY A 183 -36.16 64.74 -45.32
CA GLY A 183 -36.49 65.43 -46.57
C GLY A 183 -37.99 65.50 -46.70
#